data_AF-U7P930-F1
#
_entry.id   AF-U7P930-F1
#
_cell.length_a   1.000
_cell.length_b   1.000
_cell.length_c   1.000
_cell.angle_alpha   90.00
_cell.angle_beta   90.00
_cell.angle_gamma   90.00
#
_symmetry.space_group_name_H-M   'P 1'
#
loop_
_entity.id
_entity.type
_entity.pdbx_description
1 polymer ?
#
loop_
_entity_poly.entity_id
_entity_poly.type
_entity_poly.pdbx_seq_one_letter_code
_entity_poly.pdbx_strand_id
1 'polypeptide(L)'
;MANHPEPDLEDMVRTLILARLLLHPSISLQAPPNLESRFPSYISAGINDWGGISPLTIDHINPERAWPQIDALREATAKCGYGLEERLAIYPRYLQSPEHFITSPLAARLDEISREDGLALQQCG
;
A
#
# COMPACT_ATOMS: atom_id res chain seq x y z
N MET A 1 19.03 13.23 5.34
CA MET A 1 17.70 13.61 5.84
C MET A 1 17.62 13.74 7.36
N ALA A 2 18.45 13.04 8.16
CA ALA A 2 18.37 13.10 9.63
C ALA A 2 18.42 14.50 10.27
N ASN A 3 19.02 15.49 9.60
CA ASN A 3 19.12 16.88 10.08
C ASN A 3 18.15 17.83 9.35
N HIS A 4 17.17 17.31 8.63
CA HIS A 4 16.11 18.09 7.99
C HIS A 4 14.78 17.83 8.69
N PRO A 5 13.87 18.81 8.72
CA PRO A 5 12.51 18.57 9.19
C PRO A 5 11.84 17.51 8.32
N GLU A 6 10.88 16.80 8.91
CA GLU A 6 9.96 15.96 8.14
C GLU A 6 9.21 16.82 7.12
N PRO A 7 8.92 16.27 5.93
CA PRO A 7 8.09 16.96 4.94
C PRO A 7 6.70 17.20 5.52
N ASP A 8 6.13 18.37 5.23
CA ASP A 8 4.75 18.63 5.60
C ASP A 8 3.77 17.94 4.63
N LEU A 9 2.48 18.04 4.95
CA LEU A 9 1.41 17.45 4.13
C LEU A 9 1.41 17.99 2.70
N GLU A 10 1.69 19.28 2.51
CA GLU A 10 1.65 19.89 1.19
C GLU A 10 2.79 19.37 0.32
N ASP A 11 4.00 19.25 0.88
CA ASP A 11 5.15 18.65 0.22
C ASP A 11 4.88 17.18 -0.16
N MET A 12 4.27 16.41 0.74
CA MET A 12 3.90 15.02 0.47
C MET A 12 2.87 14.91 -0.66
N VAL A 13 1.77 15.67 -0.59
CA VAL A 13 0.72 15.67 -1.62
C VAL A 13 1.28 16.11 -2.97
N ARG A 14 2.07 17.18 -3.00
CA ARG A 14 2.70 17.68 -4.24
C ARG A 14 3.62 16.62 -4.84
N THR A 15 4.41 15.95 -4.01
CA THR A 15 5.30 14.87 -4.44
C THR A 15 4.53 13.69 -5.04
N LEU A 16 3.45 13.25 -4.39
CA LEU A 16 2.60 12.16 -4.86
C LEU A 16 1.92 12.49 -6.20
N ILE A 17 1.38 13.71 -6.33
CA ILE A 17 0.77 14.18 -7.59
C ILE A 17 1.81 14.17 -8.72
N LEU A 18 3.00 14.72 -8.48
CA LEU A 18 4.07 14.72 -9.48
C LEU A 18 4.50 13.30 -9.84
N ALA A 19 4.62 12.41 -8.85
CA ALA A 19 4.94 11.01 -9.10
C ALA A 19 3.87 10.35 -9.98
N ARG A 20 2.58 10.61 -9.73
CA ARG A 20 1.48 10.05 -10.54
C ARG A 20 1.48 10.59 -11.97
N LEU A 21 1.89 11.84 -12.18
CA LEU A 21 1.97 12.45 -13.50
C LEU A 21 3.21 12.02 -14.30
N LEU A 22 4.34 11.80 -13.62
CA LEU A 22 5.63 11.53 -14.26
C LEU A 22 5.92 10.03 -14.44
N LEU A 23 5.52 9.20 -13.48
CA LEU A 23 5.79 7.77 -13.52
C LEU A 23 4.77 7.04 -14.41
N HIS A 24 5.22 5.94 -15.02
CA HIS A 24 4.35 5.11 -15.83
C HIS A 24 3.14 4.62 -15.01
N PRO A 25 1.91 4.60 -15.55
CA PRO A 25 0.70 4.25 -14.80
C PRO A 25 0.71 2.86 -14.15
N SER A 26 1.52 1.93 -14.65
CA SER A 26 1.69 0.60 -14.06
C SER A 26 2.47 0.60 -12.74
N ILE A 27 3.14 1.71 -12.39
CA ILE A 27 3.84 1.86 -11.12
C ILE A 27 2.80 2.18 -10.04
N SER A 28 2.75 1.30 -9.04
CA SER A 28 1.98 1.53 -7.83
C SER A 28 2.63 2.63 -7.00
N LEU A 29 1.84 3.56 -6.50
CA LEU A 29 2.28 4.61 -5.59
C LEU A 29 1.81 4.28 -4.19
N GLN A 30 2.78 4.16 -3.29
CA GLN A 30 2.56 3.81 -1.90
C GLN A 30 2.74 5.01 -0.99
N ALA A 31 1.84 5.17 -0.02
CA ALA A 31 2.02 6.07 1.11
C ALA A 31 1.49 5.40 2.39
N PRO A 32 2.34 5.11 3.39
CA PRO A 32 1.91 4.49 4.64
C PRO A 32 0.92 5.36 5.41
N PRO A 33 -0.20 4.79 5.90
CA PRO A 33 -1.26 5.57 6.52
C PRO A 33 -0.92 6.03 7.95
N ASN A 34 0.13 5.51 8.58
CA ASN A 34 0.58 5.98 9.90
C ASN A 34 1.42 7.28 9.83
N LEU A 35 1.90 7.67 8.64
CA LEU A 35 2.67 8.90 8.47
C LEU A 35 1.79 10.15 8.38
N GLU A 36 0.51 10.00 8.02
CA GLU A 36 -0.45 11.09 7.94
C GLU A 36 -1.89 10.61 8.24
N SER A 37 -2.57 11.34 9.10
CA SER A 37 -3.95 11.10 9.53
C SER A 37 -5.02 11.42 8.46
N ARG A 38 -4.71 12.30 7.52
CA ARG A 38 -5.63 12.76 6.45
C ARG A 38 -5.61 11.83 5.24
N PHE A 39 -6.11 10.60 5.42
CA PHE A 39 -6.16 9.59 4.35
C PHE A 39 -6.72 10.09 3.00
N PRO A 40 -7.82 10.88 2.96
CA PRO A 40 -8.39 11.33 1.69
C PRO A 40 -7.42 12.19 0.85
N SER A 41 -6.49 12.90 1.49
CA SER A 41 -5.51 13.74 0.79
C SER A 41 -4.57 12.89 -0.08
N TYR A 42 -4.11 11.75 0.44
CA TYR A 42 -3.19 10.88 -0.30
C TYR A 42 -3.90 10.10 -1.41
N ILE A 43 -5.13 9.62 -1.17
CA ILE A 43 -5.94 9.01 -2.23
C ILE A 43 -6.15 10.01 -3.36
N SER A 44 -6.53 11.25 -3.03
CA SER A 44 -6.73 12.32 -4.03
C SER A 44 -5.45 12.70 -4.76
N ALA A 45 -4.28 12.50 -4.13
CA ALA A 45 -2.96 12.70 -4.73
C ALA A 45 -2.54 11.54 -5.68
N GLY A 46 -3.33 10.47 -5.75
CA GLY A 46 -3.13 9.39 -6.72
C GLY A 46 -2.40 8.16 -6.19
N ILE A 47 -2.32 7.96 -4.87
CA ILE A 47 -1.90 6.65 -4.35
C ILE A 47 -2.91 5.58 -4.73
N ASN A 48 -2.45 4.34 -4.84
CA ASN A 48 -3.31 3.18 -5.06
C ASN A 48 -2.92 2.00 -4.17
N ASP A 49 -2.06 2.24 -3.18
CA ASP A 49 -1.59 1.24 -2.24
C ASP A 49 -1.18 1.95 -0.94
N TRP A 50 -1.65 1.46 0.20
CA TRP A 50 -1.29 2.02 1.51
C TRP A 50 0.06 1.51 2.02
N GLY A 51 0.71 0.59 1.31
CA GLY A 51 1.97 -0.02 1.74
C GLY A 51 1.75 -1.09 2.82
N GLY A 52 2.77 -1.32 3.64
CA GLY A 52 2.68 -2.26 4.76
C GLY A 52 1.83 -1.68 5.88
N ILE A 53 0.90 -2.47 6.41
CA ILE A 53 0.10 -2.16 7.60
C ILE A 53 0.08 -3.42 8.46
N SER A 54 0.19 -3.28 9.78
CA SER A 54 0.13 -4.42 10.69
C SER A 54 -0.83 -4.16 11.85
N PRO A 55 -1.84 -5.01 12.06
CA PRO A 55 -2.69 -4.95 13.25
C PRO A 55 -2.02 -5.58 14.50
N LEU A 56 -0.90 -6.30 14.31
CA LEU A 56 -0.28 -7.11 15.37
C LEU A 56 1.06 -6.55 15.87
N THR A 57 1.78 -5.83 15.02
CA THR A 57 3.14 -5.37 15.30
C THR A 57 3.21 -3.86 15.20
N ILE A 58 4.13 -3.24 15.94
CA ILE A 58 4.48 -1.84 15.76
C ILE A 58 5.17 -1.62 14.40
N ASP A 59 5.24 -0.36 13.96
CA ASP A 59 6.17 0.04 12.90
C ASP A 59 7.60 0.05 13.48
N HIS A 60 8.47 -0.83 13.01
CA HIS A 60 9.86 -0.89 13.47
C HIS A 60 10.72 0.27 12.93
N ILE A 61 10.24 0.99 11.89
CA ILE A 61 10.91 2.16 11.32
C ILE A 61 10.49 3.43 12.06
N ASN A 62 9.19 3.58 12.36
CA ASN A 62 8.63 4.72 13.10
C ASN A 62 7.84 4.23 14.34
N PRO A 63 8.50 3.77 15.41
CA PRO A 63 7.84 3.16 16.57
C PRO A 63 6.83 4.06 17.29
N GLU A 64 6.98 5.38 17.15
CA GLU A 64 6.09 6.40 17.69
C GLU A 64 4.81 6.60 16.87
N ARG A 65 4.74 6.07 15.66
CA ARG A 65 3.60 6.19 14.73
C ARG A 65 2.87 4.85 14.60
N ALA A 66 1.89 4.66 15.49
CA ALA A 66 1.04 3.47 15.48
C ALA A 66 0.29 3.30 14.15
N TRP A 67 0.12 2.04 13.73
CA TRP A 67 -0.76 1.72 12.60
C TRP A 67 -2.21 2.11 12.90
N PRO A 68 -2.95 2.65 11.93
CA PRO A 68 -4.37 2.86 12.08
C PRO A 68 -5.10 1.51 12.14
N GLN A 69 -6.29 1.52 12.77
CA GLN A 69 -7.19 0.36 12.72
C GLN A 69 -7.65 0.12 11.28
N ILE A 70 -7.65 -1.15 10.86
CA ILE A 70 -8.01 -1.54 9.48
C ILE A 70 -9.41 -1.05 9.12
N ASP A 71 -10.37 -1.15 10.04
CA ASP A 71 -11.74 -0.66 9.82
C ASP A 71 -11.82 0.84 9.55
N ALA A 72 -11.03 1.64 10.27
CA ALA A 72 -10.99 3.09 10.05
C ALA A 72 -10.41 3.43 8.66
N LEU A 73 -9.37 2.68 8.25
CA LEU A 73 -8.79 2.84 6.92
C LEU A 73 -9.75 2.40 5.82
N ARG A 74 -10.50 1.31 6.05
CA ARG A 74 -11.53 0.79 5.16
C ARG A 74 -12.65 1.80 4.97
N GLU A 75 -13.16 2.38 6.05
CA GLU A 75 -14.20 3.41 6.02
C GLU A 75 -13.72 4.67 5.26
N ALA A 76 -12.50 5.14 5.54
CA ALA A 76 -11.96 6.31 4.85
C ALA A 76 -11.71 6.06 3.35
N THR A 77 -11.25 4.85 2.99
CA THR A 77 -11.08 4.44 1.59
C THR A 77 -12.43 4.39 0.87
N ALA A 78 -13.45 3.85 1.52
CA ALA A 78 -14.83 3.79 1.01
C ALA A 78 -15.44 5.18 0.81
N LYS A 79 -15.21 6.13 1.74
CA LYS A 79 -15.64 7.53 1.59
C LYS A 79 -15.06 8.22 0.35
N CYS A 80 -13.92 7.73 -0.16
CA CYS A 80 -13.31 8.22 -1.39
C CYS A 80 -13.76 7.46 -2.64
N GLY A 81 -14.67 6.49 -2.52
CA GLY A 81 -15.19 5.70 -3.64
C GLY A 81 -14.37 4.44 -3.98
N TYR A 82 -13.46 4.00 -3.10
CA TYR A 82 -12.59 2.85 -3.34
C TYR A 82 -12.80 1.72 -2.31
N GLY A 83 -12.40 0.51 -2.65
CA GLY A 83 -12.33 -0.63 -1.73
C GLY A 83 -10.93 -0.80 -1.14
N LEU A 84 -10.84 -1.25 0.11
CA LEU A 84 -9.57 -1.65 0.74
C LEU A 84 -9.42 -3.17 0.62
N GLU A 85 -8.43 -3.62 -0.13
CA GLU A 85 -8.12 -5.04 -0.32
C GLU A 85 -6.66 -5.31 0.01
N GLU A 86 -6.41 -6.38 0.76
CA GLU A 86 -5.08 -6.86 1.09
C GLU A 86 -4.47 -7.58 -0.12
N ARG A 87 -3.25 -7.16 -0.48
CA ARG A 87 -2.40 -7.86 -1.45
C ARG A 87 -1.32 -8.67 -0.73
N LEU A 88 -0.79 -9.67 -1.42
CA LEU A 88 0.46 -10.31 -1.01
C LEU A 88 1.64 -9.34 -1.13
N ALA A 89 2.80 -9.73 -0.58
CA ALA A 89 4.04 -8.96 -0.71
C ALA A 89 4.42 -8.70 -2.17
N ILE A 90 4.05 -9.63 -3.07
CA ILE A 90 4.16 -9.48 -4.52
C ILE A 90 2.89 -8.86 -5.12
N TYR A 91 3.05 -7.98 -6.10
CA TYR A 91 1.90 -7.40 -6.81
C TYR A 91 1.26 -8.42 -7.77
N PRO A 92 -0.08 -8.40 -7.94
CA PRO A 92 -0.81 -9.31 -8.84
C PRO A 92 -0.24 -9.41 -10.26
N ARG A 93 0.23 -8.29 -10.84
CA ARG A 93 0.82 -8.27 -12.19
C ARG A 93 2.03 -9.19 -12.36
N TYR A 94 2.77 -9.47 -11.29
CA TYR A 94 3.94 -10.35 -11.35
C TYR A 94 3.57 -11.83 -11.17
N LEU A 95 2.36 -12.12 -10.67
CA LEU A 95 1.79 -13.47 -10.64
C LEU A 95 1.33 -13.92 -12.03
N GLN A 96 1.16 -13.01 -12.99
CA GLN A 96 0.77 -13.32 -14.37
C GLN A 96 1.94 -13.83 -15.23
N SER A 97 3.18 -13.70 -14.76
CA SER A 97 4.38 -14.19 -15.45
C SER A 97 5.38 -14.76 -14.44
N PRO A 98 4.96 -15.77 -13.64
CA PRO A 98 5.73 -16.25 -12.50
C PRO A 98 7.10 -16.76 -12.91
N GLU A 99 7.25 -17.36 -14.10
CA GLU A 99 8.53 -17.86 -14.63
C GLU A 99 9.61 -16.79 -14.80
N HIS A 100 9.22 -15.51 -14.87
CA HIS A 100 10.17 -14.38 -14.99
C HIS A 100 10.59 -13.80 -13.63
N PHE A 101 9.74 -13.89 -12.61
CA PHE A 101 9.92 -13.15 -11.35
C PHE A 101 9.98 -14.03 -10.11
N ILE A 102 9.59 -15.31 -10.22
CA ILE A 102 9.30 -16.20 -9.10
C ILE A 102 9.90 -17.57 -9.38
N THR A 103 10.58 -18.14 -8.40
CA THR A 103 11.05 -19.53 -8.50
C THR A 103 9.86 -20.49 -8.39
N SER A 104 9.91 -21.63 -9.08
CA SER A 104 8.80 -22.59 -9.11
C SER A 104 8.29 -23.03 -7.72
N PRO A 105 9.15 -23.27 -6.71
CA PRO A 105 8.67 -23.60 -5.36
C PRO A 105 7.86 -22.46 -4.70
N LEU A 106 8.20 -21.20 -4.97
CA LEU A 106 7.48 -20.05 -4.43
C LEU A 106 6.18 -19.79 -5.22
N ALA A 107 6.17 -20.00 -6.54
CA ALA A 107 4.97 -19.87 -7.35
C ALA A 107 3.85 -20.80 -6.85
N ALA A 108 4.16 -22.08 -6.61
CA ALA A 108 3.20 -23.05 -6.06
C ALA A 108 2.63 -22.61 -4.69
N ARG A 109 3.43 -21.93 -3.85
CA ARG A 109 2.96 -21.40 -2.57
C ARG A 109 2.09 -20.16 -2.72
N LEU A 110 2.41 -19.29 -3.67
CA LEU A 110 1.61 -18.10 -3.94
C LEU A 110 0.23 -18.49 -4.50
N ASP A 111 0.14 -19.55 -5.31
CA ASP A 111 -1.13 -20.09 -5.82
C ASP A 111 -2.04 -20.58 -4.67
N GLU A 112 -1.48 -21.11 -3.58
CA GLU A 112 -2.25 -21.58 -2.41
C GLU A 112 -2.84 -20.42 -1.58
N ILE A 113 -2.29 -19.22 -1.67
CA ILE A 113 -2.63 -18.08 -0.79
C ILE A 113 -3.11 -16.83 -1.55
N SER A 114 -3.25 -16.91 -2.86
CA SER A 114 -3.81 -15.85 -3.71
C SER A 114 -5.20 -16.22 -4.23
N ARG A 115 -6.02 -15.21 -4.45
CA ARG A 115 -7.26 -15.33 -5.23
C ARG A 115 -6.93 -15.27 -6.73
N GLU A 116 -7.93 -15.51 -7.57
CA GLU A 116 -7.80 -15.43 -9.03
C GLU A 116 -7.35 -14.03 -9.52
N ASP A 117 -7.71 -12.97 -8.79
CA ASP A 117 -7.27 -11.60 -9.07
C ASP A 117 -5.83 -11.28 -8.58
N GLY A 118 -5.16 -12.26 -7.96
CA GLY A 118 -3.81 -12.15 -7.40
C GLY A 118 -3.73 -11.44 -6.04
N LEU A 119 -4.86 -11.04 -5.45
CA LEU A 119 -4.92 -10.49 -4.10
C LEU A 119 -4.89 -11.61 -3.04
N ALA A 120 -4.68 -11.25 -1.78
CA ALA A 120 -4.56 -12.24 -0.71
C ALA A 120 -5.88 -13.02 -0.54
N LEU A 121 -5.80 -14.35 -0.45
CA LEU A 121 -6.96 -15.22 -0.23
C LEU A 121 -7.60 -14.95 1.14
N GLN A 122 -6.78 -14.80 2.16
CA GLN A 122 -7.19 -14.40 3.49
C GLN A 122 -6.99 -12.89 3.64
N GLN A 123 -8.07 -12.17 3.93
CA GLN A 123 -8.06 -10.72 4.16
C GLN A 123 -8.04 -10.44 5.66
N CYS A 124 -7.27 -9.43 6.08
CA CYS A 124 -7.34 -8.90 7.43
C CYS A 124 -8.72 -8.24 7.67
N GLY A 125 -9.44 -8.79 8.65
CA GLY A 125 -10.70 -8.28 9.18
C GLY A 125 -10.51 -7.34 10.36
#